data_AF-A0A6G4X177-F1
#
_entry.id   AF-A0A6G4X177-F1
#
_cell.length_a   1.000
_cell.length_b   1.000
_cell.length_c   1.000
_cell.angle_alpha   90.00
_cell.angle_beta   90.00
_cell.angle_gamma   90.00
#
_symmetry.space_group_name_H-M   'P 1'
#
loop_
_entity.id
_entity.type
_entity.pdbx_description
1 polymer ?
#
loop_
_entity_poly.entity_id
_entity_poly.type
_entity_poly.pdbx_seq_one_letter_code
_entity_poly.pdbx_strand_id
1 'polypeptide(L)'
;MTAGRLVIVPSAELLASVSVWFWIDDTPAGHVAFLYIAHRPEQSDESPRVIEARMRGLAVALGLDEPTKPLPDIGPRLVVHRDDLAAVLLLDRSQHALRVPTNPEWFRFVVGGGAVIVAVGLDALSADVSLAAADQHIVTKVEASRVLVGKTVARSPKRYL
;
A
#
# COMPACT_ATOMS: atom_id res chain seq x y z
N MET A 1 30.71 11.76 -0.32
CA MET A 1 29.74 12.13 -1.37
C MET A 1 28.59 11.14 -1.31
N THR A 2 27.50 11.49 -0.64
CA THR A 2 26.33 10.61 -0.50
C THR A 2 25.50 10.77 -1.77
N ALA A 3 25.40 9.70 -2.56
CA ALA A 3 24.55 9.69 -3.75
C ALA A 3 23.12 10.06 -3.34
N GLY A 4 22.61 11.18 -3.87
CA GLY A 4 21.22 11.58 -3.66
C GLY A 4 20.31 10.50 -4.21
N ARG A 5 19.63 9.77 -3.32
CA ARG A 5 18.62 8.79 -3.70
C ARG A 5 17.52 9.56 -4.44
N LEU A 6 17.41 9.37 -5.76
CA LEU A 6 16.34 9.93 -6.58
C LEU A 6 15.01 9.46 -5.97
N VAL A 7 14.33 10.35 -5.25
CA VAL A 7 12.98 10.10 -4.77
C VAL A 7 12.07 10.36 -5.97
N ILE A 8 11.64 9.30 -6.63
CA ILE A 8 10.57 9.39 -7.62
C ILE A 8 9.29 9.68 -6.84
N VAL A 9 8.83 10.93 -6.89
CA VAL A 9 7.53 11.31 -6.34
C VAL A 9 6.45 10.57 -7.15
N PRO A 10 5.50 9.87 -6.51
CA PRO A 10 4.45 9.17 -7.23
C PRO A 10 3.63 10.14 -8.09
N SER A 11 3.65 9.94 -9.40
CA SER A 11 2.85 10.68 -10.37
C SER A 11 1.39 10.19 -10.35
N ALA A 12 0.46 11.02 -10.82
CA ALA A 12 -0.93 10.61 -11.02
C ALA A 12 -1.04 9.39 -11.96
N GLU A 13 -0.20 9.33 -12.99
CA GLU A 13 -0.12 8.20 -13.93
C GLU A 13 0.24 6.89 -13.22
N LEU A 14 1.27 6.90 -12.36
CA LEU A 14 1.64 5.72 -11.58
C LEU A 14 0.51 5.27 -10.65
N LEU A 15 -0.18 6.21 -10.01
CA LEU A 15 -1.29 5.86 -9.12
C LEU A 15 -2.51 5.32 -9.88
N ALA A 16 -2.70 5.74 -11.12
CA ALA A 16 -3.72 5.17 -12.00
C ALA A 16 -3.36 3.77 -12.50
N SER A 17 -2.06 3.44 -12.59
CA SER A 17 -1.57 2.15 -13.10
C SER A 17 -1.46 1.04 -12.06
N VAL A 18 -1.78 1.30 -10.79
CA VAL A 18 -1.73 0.27 -9.72
C VAL A 18 -3.10 -0.33 -9.42
N SER A 19 -3.10 -1.57 -8.97
CA SER A 19 -4.22 -2.22 -8.31
C SER A 19 -4.00 -2.27 -6.81
N VAL A 20 -5.09 -2.26 -6.04
CA VAL A 20 -5.09 -2.37 -4.59
C VAL A 20 -5.99 -3.53 -4.17
N TRP A 21 -5.40 -4.51 -3.47
CA TRP A 21 -6.13 -5.59 -2.81
C TRP A 21 -6.19 -5.31 -1.32
N PHE A 22 -7.29 -5.73 -0.69
CA PHE A 22 -7.51 -5.53 0.73
C PHE A 22 -8.23 -6.72 1.35
N TRP A 23 -7.86 -7.05 2.58
CA TRP A 23 -8.48 -8.09 3.39
C TRP A 23 -8.20 -7.84 4.87
N ILE A 24 -8.82 -8.62 5.75
CA ILE A 24 -8.47 -8.73 7.16
C ILE A 24 -7.93 -10.14 7.36
N ASP A 25 -6.88 -10.28 8.16
CA ASP A 25 -6.34 -11.59 8.53
C ASP A 25 -6.04 -11.69 10.03
N ASP A 26 -6.00 -12.93 10.50
CA ASP A 26 -5.69 -13.30 11.88
C ASP A 26 -4.20 -13.57 11.99
N THR A 27 -3.48 -12.64 12.59
CA THR A 27 -2.03 -12.78 12.81
C THR A 27 -1.75 -13.16 14.28
N PRO A 28 -0.55 -13.69 14.60
CA PRO A 28 -0.13 -13.85 15.99
C PRO A 28 -0.15 -12.54 16.81
N ALA A 29 -0.12 -11.38 16.14
CA ALA A 29 -0.23 -10.05 16.75
C ALA A 29 -1.69 -9.57 16.90
N GLY A 30 -2.67 -10.39 16.52
CA GLY A 30 -4.10 -10.07 16.51
C GLY A 30 -4.65 -9.88 15.09
N HIS A 31 -5.91 -9.43 15.02
CA HIS A 31 -6.56 -9.07 13.75
C HIS A 31 -5.85 -7.87 13.14
N VAL A 32 -5.55 -7.96 11.84
CA VAL A 32 -4.86 -6.91 11.10
C VAL A 32 -5.51 -6.75 9.73
N ALA A 33 -5.72 -5.50 9.32
CA ALA A 33 -6.14 -5.19 7.98
C ALA A 33 -4.92 -5.09 7.06
N PHE A 34 -5.04 -5.58 5.82
CA PHE A 34 -3.99 -5.52 4.83
C PHE A 34 -4.41 -4.69 3.63
N LEU A 35 -3.43 -3.99 3.06
CA LEU A 35 -3.47 -3.36 1.76
C LEU A 35 -2.25 -3.81 0.96
N TYR A 36 -2.47 -4.47 -0.16
CA TYR A 36 -1.41 -4.80 -1.11
C TYR A 36 -1.57 -3.97 -2.38
N ILE A 37 -0.47 -3.35 -2.81
CA ILE A 37 -0.44 -2.46 -3.96
C ILE A 37 0.58 -3.02 -4.96
N ALA A 38 0.17 -3.25 -6.20
CA ALA A 38 1.05 -3.71 -7.27
C ALA A 38 0.71 -3.03 -8.59
N HIS A 39 1.71 -2.95 -9.48
CA HIS A 39 1.53 -2.43 -10.82
C HIS A 39 0.72 -3.40 -11.69
N ARG A 40 -0.22 -2.87 -12.48
CA ARG A 40 -0.99 -3.66 -13.44
C ARG A 40 -0.23 -3.83 -14.76
N PRO A 41 0.17 -5.04 -15.16
CA PRO A 41 0.91 -5.25 -16.40
C PRO A 41 0.12 -4.78 -17.64
N GLU A 42 -1.21 -4.76 -17.58
CA GLU A 42 -2.09 -4.39 -18.70
C GLU A 42 -2.08 -2.88 -19.02
N GLN A 43 -1.47 -2.06 -18.16
CA GLN A 43 -1.54 -0.60 -18.26
C GLN A 43 -0.22 0.06 -18.65
N SER A 44 0.80 -0.70 -19.04
CA SER A 44 2.10 -0.13 -19.38
C SER A 44 2.92 -1.03 -20.30
N ASP A 45 3.47 -0.45 -21.36
CA ASP A 45 4.53 -1.05 -22.19
C ASP A 45 5.94 -0.87 -21.57
N GLU A 46 6.01 -0.34 -20.33
CA GLU A 46 7.28 -0.11 -19.66
C GLU A 46 8.01 -1.40 -19.30
N SER A 47 9.34 -1.36 -19.38
CA SER A 47 10.16 -2.48 -18.95
C SER A 47 9.96 -2.79 -17.46
N PRO A 48 10.09 -4.06 -17.03
CA PRO A 48 10.01 -4.44 -15.61
C PRO A 48 10.94 -3.65 -14.69
N ARG A 49 12.12 -3.23 -15.20
CA ARG A 49 13.08 -2.42 -14.44
C ARG A 49 12.56 -1.01 -14.14
N VAL A 50 11.82 -0.40 -15.08
CA VAL A 50 11.21 0.93 -14.91
C VAL A 50 10.04 0.84 -13.94
N ILE A 51 9.19 -0.18 -14.10
CA ILE A 51 8.08 -0.46 -13.17
C ILE A 51 8.62 -0.64 -11.75
N GLU A 52 9.64 -1.47 -11.56
CA GLU A 52 10.25 -1.67 -10.24
C GLU A 52 10.78 -0.35 -9.66
N ALA A 53 11.47 0.47 -10.44
CA ALA A 53 11.97 1.76 -9.97
C ALA A 53 10.84 2.70 -9.51
N ARG A 54 9.73 2.74 -10.26
CA ARG A 54 8.52 3.51 -9.91
C ARG A 54 7.87 2.97 -8.63
N MET A 55 7.70 1.66 -8.50
CA MET A 55 7.14 1.02 -7.30
C MET A 55 8.03 1.21 -6.06
N ARG A 56 9.35 1.22 -6.22
CA ARG A 56 10.29 1.61 -5.16
C ARG A 56 10.13 3.08 -4.75
N GLY A 57 9.89 3.97 -5.73
CA GLY A 57 9.55 5.38 -5.45
C GLY A 57 8.27 5.52 -4.63
N LEU A 58 7.23 4.75 -4.98
CA LEU A 58 5.99 4.67 -4.22
C LEU A 58 6.23 4.17 -2.79
N ALA A 59 6.99 3.09 -2.61
CA ALA A 59 7.34 2.57 -1.29
C ALA A 59 8.08 3.61 -0.44
N VAL A 60 9.02 4.35 -1.04
CA VAL A 60 9.73 5.45 -0.36
C VAL A 60 8.79 6.59 0.03
N ALA A 61 7.83 6.96 -0.82
CA ALA A 61 6.83 7.99 -0.52
C ALA A 61 5.85 7.56 0.58
N LEU A 62 5.68 6.26 0.79
CA LEU A 62 4.90 5.69 1.88
C LEU A 62 5.71 5.45 3.16
N GLY A 63 7.05 5.54 3.10
CA GLY A 63 7.93 5.24 4.22
C GLY A 63 8.06 3.74 4.53
N LEU A 64 7.86 2.87 3.53
CA LEU A 64 7.94 1.43 3.67
C LEU A 64 9.40 0.95 3.65
N ASP A 65 9.65 -0.22 4.26
CA ASP A 65 10.96 -0.87 4.25
C ASP A 65 10.82 -2.39 4.01
N GLU A 66 11.94 -3.09 3.92
CA GLU A 66 11.99 -4.53 3.73
C GLU A 66 11.36 -5.30 4.91
N PRO A 67 10.65 -6.41 4.66
CA PRO A 67 9.95 -7.19 5.68
C PRO A 67 10.90 -7.89 6.67
N THR A 68 12.19 -8.00 6.35
CA THR A 68 13.23 -8.55 7.22
C THR A 68 13.64 -7.60 8.35
N LYS A 69 13.24 -6.33 8.28
CA LYS A 69 13.51 -5.31 9.29
C LYS A 69 12.31 -5.16 10.23
N PRO A 70 12.49 -4.50 11.40
CA PRO A 70 11.37 -4.08 12.22
C PRO A 70 10.35 -3.31 11.39
N LEU A 71 9.10 -3.77 11.40
CA LEU A 71 8.01 -3.20 10.64
C LEU A 71 7.86 -1.70 10.95
N PRO A 72 8.11 -0.80 9.99
CA PRO A 72 8.07 0.63 10.25
C PRO A 72 6.64 1.10 10.52
N ASP A 73 6.46 1.92 11.57
CA ASP A 73 5.23 2.70 11.75
C ASP A 73 5.32 3.94 10.85
N ILE A 74 4.45 4.00 9.84
CA ILE A 74 4.42 5.08 8.85
C ILE A 74 3.45 6.22 9.26
N GLY A 75 2.93 6.17 10.48
CA GLY A 75 1.99 7.14 11.03
C GLY A 75 0.56 7.01 10.46
N PRO A 76 -0.36 7.93 10.81
CA PRO A 76 -1.73 7.90 10.34
C PRO A 76 -1.86 8.37 8.89
N ARG A 77 -1.87 7.42 7.94
CA ARG A 77 -1.92 7.66 6.48
C ARG A 77 -3.28 7.44 5.83
N LEU A 78 -4.22 6.78 6.51
CA LEU A 78 -5.51 6.47 5.91
C LEU A 78 -6.56 7.50 6.29
N VAL A 79 -7.06 8.26 5.31
CA VAL A 79 -8.24 9.11 5.48
C VAL A 79 -9.46 8.31 5.08
N VAL A 80 -10.43 8.20 5.97
CA VAL A 80 -11.61 7.37 5.76
C VAL A 80 -12.85 8.28 5.59
N HIS A 81 -13.58 8.07 4.51
CA HIS A 81 -14.80 8.79 4.17
C HIS A 81 -16.02 7.91 4.51
N ARG A 82 -16.82 8.34 5.49
CA ARG A 82 -17.93 7.54 6.02
C ARG A 82 -19.10 7.39 5.06
N ASP A 83 -19.30 8.37 4.19
CA ASP A 83 -20.51 8.43 3.35
C ASP A 83 -20.46 7.49 2.14
N ASP A 84 -19.27 7.20 1.61
CA ASP A 84 -19.07 6.36 0.42
C ASP A 84 -18.25 5.09 0.69
N LEU A 85 -17.97 4.79 1.97
CA LEU A 85 -17.06 3.72 2.39
C LEU A 85 -15.71 3.76 1.65
N ALA A 86 -15.25 4.94 1.22
CA ALA A 86 -13.94 5.05 0.60
C ALA A 86 -12.86 5.32 1.65
N ALA A 87 -11.67 4.81 1.38
CA ALA A 87 -10.46 5.23 2.07
C ALA A 87 -9.46 5.78 1.06
N VAL A 88 -8.63 6.70 1.52
CA VAL A 88 -7.56 7.30 0.73
C VAL A 88 -6.27 7.17 1.52
N LEU A 89 -5.26 6.59 0.88
CA LEU A 89 -3.91 6.45 1.42
C LEU A 89 -3.06 7.66 1.01
N LEU A 90 -2.63 8.43 2.00
CA LEU A 90 -1.81 9.63 1.82
C LEU A 90 -0.34 9.27 1.56
N LEU A 91 0.28 9.98 0.62
CA LEU A 91 1.67 9.82 0.22
C LEU A 91 2.47 11.04 0.69
N ASP A 92 3.64 10.83 1.30
CA ASP A 92 4.50 11.96 1.64
C ASP A 92 5.01 12.67 0.39
N ARG A 93 5.06 14.01 0.48
CA ARG A 93 5.63 14.87 -0.57
C ARG A 93 4.96 14.68 -1.94
N SER A 94 3.72 14.16 -1.97
CA SER A 94 2.88 14.11 -3.17
C SER A 94 1.61 14.92 -2.96
N GLN A 95 1.18 15.59 -4.02
CA GLN A 95 -0.15 16.21 -4.10
C GLN A 95 -1.26 15.19 -4.42
N HIS A 96 -0.87 13.96 -4.75
CA HIS A 96 -1.78 12.88 -5.08
C HIS A 96 -1.90 11.91 -3.90
N ALA A 97 -3.02 11.19 -3.88
CA ALA A 97 -3.27 10.15 -2.90
C ALA A 97 -3.92 8.94 -3.58
N LEU A 98 -3.74 7.76 -3.01
CA LEU A 98 -4.23 6.52 -3.61
C LEU A 98 -5.60 6.19 -3.05
N ARG A 99 -6.61 6.04 -3.93
CA ARG A 99 -7.93 5.53 -3.53
C ARG A 99 -7.80 4.06 -3.17
N VAL A 100 -8.35 3.68 -2.03
CA VAL A 100 -8.33 2.32 -1.51
C VAL A 100 -9.75 1.78 -1.60
N PRO A 101 -9.98 0.66 -2.32
CA PRO A 101 -11.26 -0.04 -2.26
C PRO A 101 -11.45 -0.62 -0.86
N THR A 102 -12.69 -0.61 -0.36
CA THR A 102 -13.01 -1.19 0.95
C THR A 102 -14.32 -1.97 0.89
N ASN A 103 -14.60 -2.71 1.96
CA ASN A 103 -15.91 -3.28 2.25
C ASN A 103 -16.33 -2.85 3.68
N PRO A 104 -17.61 -3.06 4.08
CA PRO A 104 -18.10 -2.61 5.39
C PRO A 104 -17.37 -3.22 6.59
N GLU A 105 -16.79 -4.40 6.46
CA GLU A 105 -16.05 -5.07 7.54
C GLU A 105 -14.67 -4.43 7.74
N TRP A 106 -13.87 -4.37 6.68
CA TRP A 106 -12.58 -3.71 6.64
C TRP A 106 -12.68 -2.26 7.09
N PHE A 107 -13.68 -1.55 6.57
CA PHE A 107 -13.96 -0.16 6.93
C PHE A 107 -14.19 0.00 8.44
N ARG A 108 -15.07 -0.82 9.03
CA ARG A 108 -15.38 -0.74 10.47
C ARG A 108 -14.16 -1.05 11.33
N PHE A 109 -13.39 -2.07 10.95
CA PHE A 109 -12.16 -2.43 11.65
C PHE A 109 -11.17 -1.26 11.69
N VAL A 110 -10.91 -0.63 10.54
CA VAL A 110 -9.96 0.47 10.41
C VAL A 110 -10.46 1.75 11.10
N VAL A 111 -11.75 2.09 10.99
CA VAL A 111 -12.35 3.22 11.72
C VAL A 111 -12.34 2.99 13.24
N GLY A 112 -12.41 1.74 13.68
CA GLY A 112 -12.27 1.35 15.08
C GLY A 112 -10.86 1.49 15.65
N GLY A 113 -9.89 1.92 14.84
CA GLY A 113 -8.48 2.03 15.25
C GLY A 113 -7.64 0.79 14.95
N GLY A 114 -8.20 -0.17 14.20
CA GLY A 114 -7.47 -1.34 13.72
C GLY A 114 -6.22 -0.94 12.92
N ALA A 115 -5.13 -1.67 13.16
CA ALA A 115 -3.89 -1.49 12.43
C ALA A 115 -4.03 -1.95 10.98
N VAL A 116 -3.40 -1.23 10.07
CA VAL A 116 -3.34 -1.58 8.65
C VAL A 116 -1.90 -1.79 8.23
N ILE A 117 -1.60 -2.94 7.65
CA ILE A 117 -0.32 -3.21 6.98
C ILE A 117 -0.48 -2.81 5.52
N VAL A 118 0.40 -1.90 5.08
CA VAL A 118 0.52 -1.51 3.68
C VAL A 118 1.73 -2.24 3.12
N ALA A 119 1.52 -2.93 2.01
CA ALA A 119 2.52 -3.68 1.28
C ALA A 119 2.56 -3.20 -0.18
N VAL A 120 3.76 -2.93 -0.69
CA VAL A 120 4.01 -2.60 -2.08
C VAL A 120 4.82 -3.73 -2.73
N GLY A 121 4.22 -4.38 -3.71
CA GLY A 121 4.89 -5.34 -4.57
C GLY A 121 5.78 -4.65 -5.61
N LEU A 122 6.98 -5.17 -5.81
CA LEU A 122 7.89 -4.70 -6.86
C LEU A 122 7.65 -5.36 -8.21
N ASP A 123 6.93 -6.49 -8.21
CA ASP A 123 6.50 -7.19 -9.41
C ASP A 123 5.10 -6.76 -9.82
N ALA A 124 4.85 -6.78 -11.14
CA ALA A 124 3.52 -6.57 -11.66
C ALA A 124 2.61 -7.75 -11.28
N LEU A 125 1.35 -7.44 -10.96
CA LEU A 125 0.31 -8.42 -10.68
C LEU A 125 -0.95 -8.01 -11.44
N SER A 126 -1.51 -8.93 -12.22
CA SER A 126 -2.74 -8.68 -12.96
C SER A 126 -3.87 -8.33 -12.00
N ALA A 127 -4.71 -7.36 -12.37
CA ALA A 127 -5.82 -6.91 -11.53
C ALA A 127 -6.87 -8.01 -11.27
N ASP A 128 -6.99 -8.95 -12.20
CA ASP A 128 -8.05 -9.97 -12.20
C ASP A 128 -7.70 -11.22 -11.37
N VAL A 129 -6.52 -11.23 -10.71
CA VAL A 129 -6.18 -12.33 -9.82
C VAL A 129 -7.12 -12.38 -8.62
N SER A 130 -7.54 -13.59 -8.26
CA SER A 130 -8.32 -13.80 -7.04
C SER A 130 -7.50 -13.43 -5.80
N LEU A 131 -8.17 -13.08 -4.70
CA LEU A 131 -7.49 -12.77 -3.44
C LEU A 131 -6.60 -13.93 -2.97
N ALA A 132 -7.03 -15.19 -3.14
CA ALA A 132 -6.22 -16.36 -2.79
C ALA A 132 -4.95 -16.48 -3.66
N ALA A 133 -5.04 -16.16 -4.95
CA ALA A 133 -3.88 -16.14 -5.83
C ALA A 133 -2.95 -14.95 -5.52
N ALA A 134 -3.52 -13.79 -5.15
CA ALA A 134 -2.75 -12.65 -4.69
C ALA A 134 -2.00 -12.98 -3.39
N ASP A 135 -2.65 -13.65 -2.44
CA ASP A 135 -2.03 -14.06 -1.17
C ASP A 135 -0.83 -15.01 -1.38
N GLN A 136 -1.01 -16.08 -2.16
CA GLN A 136 0.10 -16.99 -2.52
C GLN A 136 1.26 -16.27 -3.23
N HIS A 137 0.92 -15.33 -4.12
CA HIS A 137 1.93 -14.48 -4.76
C HIS A 137 2.68 -13.64 -3.73
N ILE A 138 1.97 -12.96 -2.82
CA ILE A 138 2.55 -12.12 -1.78
C ILE A 138 3.51 -12.92 -0.91
N VAL A 139 3.10 -14.10 -0.40
CA VAL A 139 3.96 -14.97 0.42
C VAL A 139 5.27 -15.28 -0.30
N THR A 140 5.17 -15.73 -1.55
CA THR A 140 6.36 -16.04 -2.37
C THR A 140 7.26 -14.82 -2.58
N LYS A 141 6.67 -13.62 -2.76
CA LYS A 141 7.43 -12.38 -3.00
C LYS A 141 8.01 -11.77 -1.73
N VAL A 142 7.39 -11.97 -0.58
CA VAL A 142 7.94 -11.58 0.72
C VAL A 142 9.24 -12.36 0.96
N GLU A 143 9.26 -13.67 0.75
CA GLU A 143 10.47 -14.50 0.87
C GLU A 143 11.58 -14.04 -0.08
N ALA A 144 11.21 -13.62 -1.30
CA ALA A 144 12.14 -13.09 -2.29
C ALA A 144 12.57 -11.63 -2.04
N SER A 145 12.16 -10.99 -0.92
CA SER A 145 12.42 -9.56 -0.64
C SER A 145 11.94 -8.62 -1.75
N ARG A 146 10.79 -8.95 -2.36
CA ARG A 146 10.15 -8.19 -3.44
C ARG A 146 8.85 -7.52 -3.03
N VAL A 147 8.63 -7.42 -1.74
CA VAL A 147 7.54 -6.66 -1.11
C VAL A 147 8.15 -5.72 -0.08
N LEU A 148 7.68 -4.47 -0.06
CA LEU A 148 8.06 -3.45 0.91
C LEU A 148 6.85 -3.19 1.81
N VAL A 149 7.04 -3.13 3.13
CA VAL A 149 5.94 -3.11 4.11
C VAL A 149 6.06 -1.99 5.13
N GLY A 150 4.92 -1.63 5.71
CA GLY A 150 4.82 -0.65 6.79
C GLY A 150 3.44 -0.69 7.44
N LYS A 151 3.34 -0.16 8.66
CA LYS A 151 2.13 -0.14 9.47
C LYS A 151 1.56 1.27 9.55
N THR A 152 0.28 1.42 9.27
CA THR A 152 -0.49 2.67 9.42
C THR A 152 -1.75 2.42 10.24
N VAL A 153 -2.43 3.50 10.57
CA VAL A 153 -3.80 3.51 11.10
C VAL A 153 -4.65 4.54 10.36
N ALA A 154 -5.96 4.54 10.62
CA ALA A 154 -6.82 5.64 10.22
C ALA A 154 -6.36 6.95 10.86
N ARG A 155 -6.27 8.01 10.05
CA ARG A 155 -6.14 9.38 10.54
C ARG A 155 -7.46 9.77 11.18
N SER A 156 -7.43 10.09 12.47
CA SER A 156 -8.58 10.69 13.13
C SER A 156 -8.94 12.00 12.42
N PRO A 157 -10.23 12.25 12.11
CA PRO A 157 -10.63 13.57 11.66
C PRO A 157 -10.19 14.57 12.74
N LYS A 158 -9.42 15.58 12.37
CA LYS A 158 -9.08 16.67 13.28
C LYS A 158 -10.39 17.24 13.82
N ARG A 159 -10.68 17.03 15.10
CA ARG A 159 -11.67 17.83 15.81
C ARG A 159 -11.10 19.24 15.89
N TYR A 160 -11.53 20.10 14.98
CA TYR A 160 -11.52 21.53 15.28
C TYR A 160 -12.60 21.71 16.34
N LEU A 161 -12.16 21.83 17.60
CA LEU A 161 -12.95 22.39 18.69
C LEU A 161 -12.89 23.92 18.57
#